data_AF-A0A947FT32-F1
#
_entry.id   AF-A0A947FT32-F1
#
_cell.length_a   1.000
_cell.length_b   1.000
_cell.length_c   1.000
_cell.angle_alpha   90.00
_cell.angle_beta   90.00
_cell.angle_gamma   90.00
#
_symmetry.space_group_name_H-M   'P 1'
#
loop_
_entity.id
_entity.type
_entity.pdbx_description
1 polymer ?
#
loop_
_entity_poly.entity_id
_entity_poly.type
_entity_poly.pdbx_seq_one_letter_code
_entity_poly.pdbx_strand_id
1 'polypeptide(L)'
;MLFRKNKADILHQSASVTNHKSVYGVDFRCATNSDPIQGRTFCKDQHMQGSKQPIGYLPIAILTIAITTSMLTLSNATETNSIHWLQLSIVWLFALIILGSIRREAHLKTDRQRLENSNTELLLAKQAADISNQNKTEFLAAISHEIRTPLNAVLGFSELLLNNQTDSERHHKLILIRQSAAHLLRLIEDLLDLARLEAGQVHLQESHFHLREMLDETIASLSPLFANHPVVPIPIFETNTNIEVLADATGLRQVLLNLLTNAIKYTPSGQIVLHVDVNQEQLTVQLTDTGIGMTEQQVSQLFEPFVRHHEGEVAEQGTGLGMAITHRLLELMQAQIAIKSEPGQGTAIRLKIPLSGTREVNSDRKLFSKVTVIHSNPTITQSLECSTLSIADTCECLRCCELESTELDADVLLLEQKLWSTLSSSKQSELTQMLPIVLLQQDEDEIQTTNDLRQLRYPFSLSNLVSQLNYPNSRVPSLTVIEEPLTLSNPILIVDDNPVNLEFMLRLLEGLGIESIAASSGVEAIAHIRKQVFSFIFLD
;
A
#
# COMPACT_ATOMS: atom_id res chain seq x y z
N MET A 1 32.08 -40.32 7.21
CA MET A 1 32.54 -41.38 8.13
C MET A 1 31.29 -41.99 8.75
N LEU A 2 31.08 -43.32 8.59
CA LEU A 2 30.15 -44.26 9.29
C LEU A 2 28.82 -43.74 9.95
N PHE A 3 27.65 -44.41 9.89
CA PHE A 3 27.19 -45.68 9.27
C PHE A 3 25.63 -45.73 9.22
N ARG A 4 25.04 -46.61 8.41
CA ARG A 4 23.62 -47.05 8.51
C ARG A 4 23.45 -48.14 9.57
N LYS A 5 22.32 -48.19 10.30
CA LYS A 5 21.49 -49.40 10.60
C LYS A 5 20.31 -49.05 11.53
N ASN A 6 19.07 -49.40 11.15
CA ASN A 6 18.23 -50.53 11.62
C ASN A 6 17.90 -50.48 13.14
N LYS A 7 16.63 -50.44 13.61
CA LYS A 7 15.36 -51.16 13.29
C LYS A 7 15.12 -52.34 14.26
N ALA A 8 14.12 -52.16 15.15
CA ALA A 8 13.51 -53.15 16.07
C ALA A 8 14.48 -53.75 17.13
N ASP A 9 14.05 -54.29 18.28
CA ASP A 9 12.80 -54.99 18.61
C ASP A 9 12.66 -55.19 20.16
N ILE A 10 11.54 -55.78 20.64
CA ILE A 10 11.36 -56.44 21.98
C ILE A 10 11.35 -55.51 23.24
N LEU A 11 10.55 -55.66 24.31
CA LEU A 11 9.28 -56.29 24.73
C LEU A 11 9.35 -56.41 26.29
N HIS A 12 8.23 -56.22 27.01
CA HIS A 12 7.98 -56.66 28.41
C HIS A 12 8.99 -56.29 29.52
N GLN A 13 8.68 -55.37 30.44
CA GLN A 13 8.07 -55.57 31.79
C GLN A 13 8.25 -54.24 32.55
N SER A 14 7.56 -53.84 33.62
CA SER A 14 6.47 -54.41 34.43
C SER A 14 5.81 -53.25 35.20
N ALA A 15 4.49 -53.10 35.13
CA ALA A 15 3.80 -52.05 35.89
C ALA A 15 3.63 -52.47 37.36
N SER A 16 4.29 -51.77 38.28
CA SER A 16 4.14 -51.95 39.72
C SER A 16 2.84 -51.30 40.21
N VAL A 17 1.92 -52.13 40.71
CA VAL A 17 0.68 -51.66 41.35
C VAL A 17 0.96 -51.32 42.82
N THR A 18 0.96 -50.04 43.17
CA THR A 18 0.84 -49.59 44.56
C THR A 18 -0.60 -49.18 44.87
N ASN A 19 -1.25 -50.00 45.71
CA ASN A 19 -2.61 -49.74 46.18
C ASN A 19 -2.70 -48.47 47.02
N HIS A 20 -3.65 -47.59 46.69
CA HIS A 20 -4.38 -46.85 47.73
C HIS A 20 -5.88 -47.14 47.61
N LYS A 21 -6.39 -47.92 48.57
CA LYS A 21 -7.83 -48.06 48.80
C LYS A 21 -8.40 -46.72 49.24
N SER A 22 -9.45 -46.25 48.56
CA SER A 22 -10.49 -45.46 49.20
C SER A 22 -11.85 -46.10 48.89
N VAL A 23 -12.82 -45.90 49.78
CA VAL A 23 -14.08 -46.65 49.83
C VAL A 23 -15.10 -46.01 48.88
N TYR A 24 -16.06 -46.83 48.40
CA TYR A 24 -17.10 -46.54 47.39
C TYR A 24 -16.60 -46.60 45.94
N GLY A 25 -16.80 -47.77 45.31
CA GLY A 25 -16.49 -48.00 43.91
C GLY A 25 -17.62 -47.57 42.96
N VAL A 26 -17.24 -46.92 41.86
CA VAL A 26 -17.98 -46.81 40.60
C VAL A 26 -16.95 -46.85 39.48
N ASP A 27 -17.10 -47.77 38.52
CA ASP A 27 -16.24 -47.83 37.33
C ASP A 27 -16.54 -46.69 36.37
N PHE A 28 -15.50 -46.04 35.84
CA PHE A 28 -15.59 -45.16 34.67
C PHE A 28 -14.70 -45.69 33.55
N ARG A 29 -15.30 -46.01 32.39
CA ARG A 29 -14.57 -46.25 31.14
C ARG A 29 -14.63 -44.99 30.28
N CYS A 30 -13.49 -44.33 30.10
CA CYS A 30 -13.26 -43.44 28.97
C CYS A 30 -12.47 -44.19 27.90
N ALA A 31 -12.89 -44.07 26.63
CA ALA A 31 -12.09 -44.47 25.48
C ALA A 31 -11.45 -43.21 24.86
N THR A 32 -10.13 -43.21 24.73
CA THR A 32 -9.35 -42.12 24.14
C THR A 32 -8.72 -42.58 22.82
N ASN A 33 -8.77 -41.74 21.80
CA ASN A 33 -7.82 -41.73 20.68
C ASN A 33 -7.31 -40.29 20.50
N SER A 34 -6.00 -40.14 20.33
CA SER A 34 -5.28 -38.89 20.03
C SER A 34 -4.57 -39.02 18.66
N ASP A 35 -3.69 -38.15 18.16
CA ASP A 35 -2.87 -37.01 18.64
C ASP A 35 -2.40 -36.25 17.36
N PRO A 36 -1.51 -35.23 17.35
CA PRO A 36 -1.06 -34.28 18.38
C PRO A 36 -1.00 -32.79 17.85
N ILE A 37 -0.23 -31.93 18.54
CA ILE A 37 0.30 -30.61 18.09
C ILE A 37 -0.66 -29.40 18.16
N GLN A 38 -1.08 -29.02 19.37
CA GLN A 38 -0.58 -27.80 20.04
C GLN A 38 -1.07 -27.78 21.50
N GLY A 39 -0.17 -27.43 22.42
CA GLY A 39 -0.37 -27.64 23.86
C GLY A 39 -1.27 -26.63 24.55
N ARG A 40 -2.60 -26.73 24.37
CA ARG A 40 -3.60 -26.25 25.34
C ARG A 40 -4.77 -27.22 25.44
N THR A 41 -4.77 -28.06 26.48
CA THR A 41 -5.94 -28.83 26.86
C THR A 41 -7.07 -27.90 27.28
N PHE A 42 -8.01 -27.67 26.37
CA PHE A 42 -9.30 -27.08 26.71
C PHE A 42 -10.03 -28.03 27.65
N CYS A 43 -9.92 -27.79 28.96
CA CYS A 43 -10.97 -28.17 29.89
C CYS A 43 -12.23 -27.42 29.44
N LYS A 44 -13.05 -28.08 28.63
CA LYS A 44 -14.38 -27.63 28.29
C LYS A 44 -15.13 -27.51 29.61
N ASP A 45 -15.45 -26.29 30.05
CA ASP A 45 -16.15 -26.05 31.30
C ASP A 45 -17.47 -26.82 31.29
N GLN A 46 -17.46 -28.00 31.92
CA GLN A 46 -18.68 -28.65 32.35
C GLN A 46 -19.30 -27.64 33.31
N HIS A 47 -20.50 -27.17 32.97
CA HIS A 47 -21.35 -26.42 33.88
C HIS A 47 -21.27 -27.05 35.26
N MET A 48 -20.55 -26.40 36.18
CA MET A 48 -20.75 -26.67 37.59
C MET A 48 -22.18 -26.24 37.87
N GLN A 49 -23.08 -27.22 37.82
CA GLN A 49 -24.35 -27.17 38.52
C GLN A 49 -24.02 -27.16 40.01
N GLY A 50 -23.55 -25.99 40.47
CA GLY A 50 -23.47 -25.66 41.87
C GLY A 50 -24.82 -25.99 42.47
N SER A 51 -24.78 -26.81 43.52
CA SER A 51 -25.97 -27.41 44.11
C SER A 51 -27.04 -26.35 44.31
N LYS A 52 -28.19 -26.53 43.65
CA LYS A 52 -29.38 -25.70 43.90
C LYS A 52 -29.85 -25.99 45.31
N GLN A 53 -29.24 -25.35 46.30
CA GLN A 53 -29.71 -25.37 47.68
C GLN A 53 -31.17 -24.90 47.67
N PRO A 54 -32.11 -25.64 48.29
CA PRO A 54 -33.54 -25.35 48.23
C PRO A 54 -33.94 -24.19 49.17
N ILE A 55 -33.26 -23.05 49.05
CA ILE A 55 -33.50 -21.85 49.88
C ILE A 55 -34.77 -21.12 49.44
N GLY A 56 -35.21 -21.27 48.18
CA GLY A 56 -36.37 -20.55 47.63
C GLY A 56 -37.73 -20.86 48.26
N TYR A 57 -37.92 -22.04 48.87
CA TYR A 57 -39.24 -22.47 49.39
C TYR A 57 -39.40 -22.31 50.89
N LEU A 58 -38.32 -22.35 51.67
CA LEU A 58 -38.37 -22.22 53.13
C LEU A 58 -39.11 -20.93 53.60
N PRO A 59 -38.89 -19.74 53.00
CA PRO A 59 -39.58 -18.53 53.43
C PRO A 59 -41.08 -18.55 53.08
N ILE A 60 -41.42 -19.09 51.90
CA ILE A 60 -42.81 -19.22 51.43
C ILE A 60 -43.58 -20.19 52.34
N ALA A 61 -42.97 -21.30 52.74
CA ALA A 61 -43.54 -22.26 53.68
C ALA A 61 -43.76 -21.65 55.07
N ILE A 62 -42.82 -20.84 55.57
CA ILE A 62 -42.97 -20.14 56.86
C ILE A 62 -44.11 -19.12 56.79
N LEU A 63 -44.22 -18.36 55.69
CA LEU A 63 -45.30 -17.39 55.50
C LEU A 63 -46.67 -18.07 55.40
N THR A 64 -46.81 -19.18 54.66
CA THR A 64 -48.08 -19.91 54.58
C THR A 64 -48.48 -20.53 55.92
N ILE A 65 -47.53 -21.05 56.70
CA ILE A 65 -47.77 -21.51 58.09
C ILE A 65 -48.21 -20.34 58.98
N ALA A 66 -47.57 -19.17 58.89
CA ALA A 66 -47.93 -17.99 59.68
C ALA A 66 -49.31 -17.42 59.31
N ILE A 67 -49.66 -17.39 58.02
CA ILE A 67 -50.99 -16.96 57.53
C ILE A 67 -52.07 -17.95 57.97
N THR A 68 -51.86 -19.26 57.78
CA THR A 68 -52.86 -20.28 58.14
C THR A 68 -53.11 -20.35 59.65
N THR A 69 -52.07 -20.26 60.47
CA THR A 69 -52.22 -20.18 61.93
C THR A 69 -52.95 -18.90 62.37
N SER A 70 -52.67 -17.75 61.73
CA SER A 70 -53.35 -16.48 62.02
C SER A 70 -54.83 -16.46 61.56
N MET A 71 -55.16 -17.14 60.46
CA MET A 71 -56.55 -17.33 59.99
C MET A 71 -57.34 -18.23 60.94
N LEU A 72 -56.72 -19.30 61.43
CA LEU A 72 -57.34 -20.24 62.36
C LEU A 72 -57.66 -19.58 63.72
N THR A 73 -56.78 -18.69 64.21
CA THR A 73 -57.03 -17.91 65.44
C THR A 73 -58.06 -16.81 65.24
N LEU A 74 -58.15 -16.17 64.06
CA LEU A 74 -59.19 -15.18 63.76
C LEU A 74 -60.60 -15.80 63.78
N SER A 75 -60.77 -17.03 63.27
CA SER A 75 -62.09 -17.68 63.19
C SER A 75 -62.74 -18.01 64.55
N ASN A 76 -61.95 -18.00 65.63
CA ASN A 76 -62.37 -18.36 66.99
C ASN A 76 -62.41 -17.15 67.96
N ALA A 77 -62.24 -15.92 67.48
CA ALA A 77 -62.10 -14.74 68.33
C ALA A 77 -63.45 -14.04 68.59
N THR A 78 -63.85 -13.93 69.87
CA THR A 78 -65.07 -13.20 70.30
C THR A 78 -64.80 -11.88 71.01
N GLU A 79 -63.55 -11.57 71.38
CA GLU A 79 -63.14 -10.29 71.97
C GLU A 79 -61.79 -9.80 71.42
N THR A 80 -61.60 -8.48 71.37
CA THR A 80 -60.43 -7.82 70.76
C THR A 80 -59.17 -7.96 71.61
N ASN A 81 -58.45 -9.06 71.43
CA ASN A 81 -57.27 -9.41 72.23
C ASN A 81 -55.94 -8.97 71.58
N SER A 82 -54.97 -8.53 72.39
CA SER A 82 -53.67 -8.01 71.95
C SER A 82 -52.82 -9.01 71.15
N ILE A 83 -53.08 -10.31 71.34
CA ILE A 83 -52.40 -11.43 70.69
C ILE A 83 -52.57 -11.41 69.16
N HIS A 84 -53.73 -10.98 68.64
CA HIS A 84 -53.98 -10.96 67.19
C HIS A 84 -53.11 -9.92 66.47
N TRP A 85 -52.89 -8.75 67.07
CA TRP A 85 -51.98 -7.74 66.52
C TRP A 85 -50.52 -8.18 66.52
N LEU A 86 -50.12 -8.98 67.52
CA LEU A 86 -48.80 -9.62 67.54
C LEU A 86 -48.64 -10.64 66.39
N GLN A 87 -49.64 -11.50 66.16
CA GLN A 87 -49.63 -12.46 65.05
C GLN A 87 -49.57 -11.76 63.68
N LEU A 88 -50.38 -10.72 63.48
CA LEU A 88 -50.40 -9.96 62.22
C LEU A 88 -49.05 -9.25 61.95
N SER A 89 -48.39 -8.72 62.98
CA SER A 89 -47.09 -8.07 62.83
C SER A 89 -45.96 -9.06 62.50
N ILE A 90 -46.02 -10.30 63.02
CA ILE A 90 -45.09 -11.38 62.66
C ILE A 90 -45.26 -11.80 61.20
N VAL A 91 -46.51 -11.95 60.71
CA VAL A 91 -46.78 -12.25 59.29
C VAL A 91 -46.23 -11.15 58.38
N TRP A 92 -46.43 -9.88 58.73
CA TRP A 92 -45.87 -8.74 58.00
C TRP A 92 -44.35 -8.71 58.01
N LEU A 93 -43.71 -9.01 59.14
CA LEU A 93 -42.25 -9.10 59.25
C LEU A 93 -41.68 -10.18 58.31
N PHE A 94 -42.29 -11.37 58.27
CA PHE A 94 -41.89 -12.42 57.34
C PHE A 94 -42.11 -12.03 55.88
N ALA A 95 -43.25 -11.41 55.55
CA ALA A 95 -43.52 -10.92 54.19
C ALA A 95 -42.45 -9.91 53.72
N LEU A 96 -42.01 -8.99 54.60
CA LEU A 96 -40.93 -8.04 54.31
C LEU A 96 -39.57 -8.73 54.10
N ILE A 97 -39.24 -9.72 54.92
CA ILE A 97 -38.01 -10.52 54.76
C ILE A 97 -37.98 -11.24 53.40
N ILE A 98 -39.12 -11.81 52.98
CA ILE A 98 -39.28 -12.51 51.69
C ILE A 98 -39.17 -11.54 50.52
N LEU A 99 -39.81 -10.38 50.61
CA LEU A 99 -39.70 -9.36 49.56
C LEU A 99 -38.25 -8.85 49.45
N GLY A 100 -37.54 -8.75 50.58
CA GLY A 100 -36.12 -8.43 50.64
C GLY A 100 -35.22 -9.49 50.03
N SER A 101 -35.47 -10.79 50.27
CA SER A 101 -34.67 -11.87 49.69
C SER A 101 -34.88 -11.99 48.17
N ILE A 102 -36.11 -11.89 47.68
CA ILE A 102 -36.43 -11.90 46.25
C ILE A 102 -35.76 -10.71 45.54
N ARG A 103 -35.82 -9.50 46.12
CA ARG A 103 -35.11 -8.33 45.59
C ARG A 103 -33.60 -8.53 45.55
N ARG A 104 -33.00 -9.08 46.62
CA ARG A 104 -31.56 -9.39 46.64
C ARG A 104 -31.17 -10.41 45.58
N GLU A 105 -31.96 -11.47 45.39
CA GLU A 105 -31.67 -12.50 44.37
C GLU A 105 -31.81 -11.95 42.95
N ALA A 106 -32.79 -11.06 42.71
CA ALA A 106 -32.91 -10.34 41.45
C ALA A 106 -31.71 -9.42 41.18
N HIS A 107 -31.29 -8.62 42.16
CA HIS A 107 -30.09 -7.78 42.06
C HIS A 107 -28.83 -8.60 41.79
N LEU A 108 -28.60 -9.67 42.55
CA LEU A 108 -27.45 -10.56 42.36
C LEU A 108 -27.43 -11.20 40.97
N LYS A 109 -28.59 -11.54 40.39
CA LYS A 109 -28.67 -12.04 39.00
C LYS A 109 -28.30 -10.96 37.99
N THR A 110 -28.80 -9.72 38.15
CA THR A 110 -28.45 -8.62 37.24
C THR A 110 -26.98 -8.21 37.35
N ASP A 111 -26.42 -8.18 38.56
CA ASP A 111 -25.02 -7.83 38.78
C ASP A 111 -24.08 -8.93 38.28
N ARG A 112 -24.46 -10.20 38.46
CA ARG A 112 -23.75 -11.33 37.86
C ARG A 112 -23.77 -11.28 36.33
N GLN A 113 -24.92 -11.00 35.70
CA GLN A 113 -24.99 -10.86 34.25
C GLN A 113 -24.13 -9.71 33.73
N ARG A 114 -24.12 -8.56 34.43
CA ARG A 114 -23.23 -7.42 34.11
C ARG A 114 -21.76 -7.81 34.23
N LEU A 115 -21.38 -8.54 35.27
CA LEU A 115 -20.02 -9.01 35.48
C LEU A 115 -19.60 -10.01 34.39
N GLU A 116 -20.46 -10.96 34.04
CA GLU A 116 -20.21 -11.95 32.98
C GLU A 116 -20.03 -11.24 31.62
N ASN A 117 -20.93 -10.31 31.27
CA ASN A 117 -20.80 -9.51 30.04
C ASN A 117 -19.50 -8.69 30.01
N SER A 118 -19.21 -7.93 31.07
CA SER A 118 -17.99 -7.10 31.15
C SER A 118 -16.71 -7.95 31.11
N ASN A 119 -16.72 -9.15 31.69
CA ASN A 119 -15.60 -10.08 31.62
C ASN A 119 -15.43 -10.64 30.19
N THR A 120 -16.51 -10.88 29.45
CA THR A 120 -16.40 -11.26 28.02
C THR A 120 -15.88 -10.11 27.15
N GLU A 121 -16.32 -8.87 27.39
CA GLU A 121 -15.79 -7.68 26.70
C GLU A 121 -14.29 -7.49 26.98
N LEU A 122 -13.87 -7.61 28.24
CA LEU A 122 -12.46 -7.55 28.65
C LEU A 122 -11.62 -8.68 28.04
N LEU A 123 -12.16 -9.89 27.94
CA LEU A 123 -11.48 -11.01 27.30
C LEU A 123 -11.25 -10.76 25.81
N LEU A 124 -12.28 -10.28 25.10
CA LEU A 124 -12.20 -9.95 23.66
C LEU A 124 -11.23 -8.77 23.42
N ALA A 125 -11.33 -7.70 24.21
CA ALA A 125 -10.41 -6.56 24.13
C ALA A 125 -8.96 -6.97 24.42
N LYS A 126 -8.74 -7.85 25.41
CA LYS A 126 -7.41 -8.41 25.68
C LYS A 126 -6.91 -9.26 24.51
N GLN A 127 -7.74 -10.14 23.94
CA GLN A 127 -7.35 -10.98 22.80
C GLN A 127 -6.95 -10.11 21.59
N ALA A 128 -7.71 -9.05 21.29
CA ALA A 128 -7.35 -8.09 20.25
C ALA A 128 -6.02 -7.37 20.53
N ALA A 129 -5.76 -6.98 21.79
CA ALA A 129 -4.51 -6.36 22.19
C ALA A 129 -3.31 -7.33 22.15
N ASP A 130 -3.50 -8.59 22.57
CA ASP A 130 -2.47 -9.64 22.50
C ASP A 130 -2.10 -9.94 21.04
N ILE A 131 -3.08 -10.01 20.12
CA ILE A 131 -2.86 -10.16 18.67
C ILE A 131 -2.12 -8.93 18.11
N SER A 132 -2.56 -7.71 18.44
CA SER A 132 -1.88 -6.48 17.98
C SER A 132 -0.41 -6.42 18.44
N ASN A 133 -0.10 -6.86 19.66
CA ASN A 133 1.26 -6.93 20.17
C ASN A 133 2.10 -8.02 19.49
N GLN A 134 1.50 -9.17 19.13
CA GLN A 134 2.17 -10.21 18.35
C GLN A 134 2.52 -9.71 16.95
N ASN A 135 1.56 -9.13 16.23
CA ASN A 135 1.77 -8.54 14.91
C ASN A 135 2.88 -7.48 14.94
N LYS A 136 2.91 -6.59 15.95
CA LYS A 136 4.00 -5.61 16.14
C LYS A 136 5.37 -6.25 16.39
N THR A 137 5.41 -7.37 17.10
CA THR A 137 6.67 -8.08 17.38
C THR A 137 7.21 -8.76 16.14
N GLU A 138 6.33 -9.40 15.35
CA GLU A 138 6.66 -10.03 14.07
C GLU A 138 7.10 -8.97 13.04
N PHE A 139 6.39 -7.86 12.95
CA PHE A 139 6.73 -6.68 12.15
C PHE A 139 8.14 -6.14 12.45
N LEU A 140 8.49 -5.92 13.73
CA LEU A 140 9.83 -5.47 14.14
C LEU A 140 10.93 -6.51 13.84
N ALA A 141 10.61 -7.81 13.94
CA ALA A 141 11.53 -8.88 13.59
C ALA A 141 11.79 -8.92 12.07
N ALA A 142 10.74 -8.76 11.25
CA ALA A 142 10.84 -8.67 9.79
C ALA A 142 11.68 -7.46 9.36
N ILE A 143 11.41 -6.26 9.90
CA ILE A 143 12.23 -5.05 9.68
C ILE A 143 13.70 -5.30 9.99
N SER A 144 13.98 -5.94 11.13
CA SER A 144 15.35 -6.22 11.57
C SER A 144 16.09 -7.19 10.65
N HIS A 145 15.38 -7.98 9.85
CA HIS A 145 15.92 -8.82 8.80
C HIS A 145 16.13 -8.03 7.50
N GLU A 146 15.09 -7.32 7.04
CA GLU A 146 15.10 -6.55 5.79
C GLU A 146 16.08 -5.37 5.80
N ILE A 147 16.37 -4.77 6.96
CA ILE A 147 17.46 -3.78 7.10
C ILE A 147 18.84 -4.45 7.06
N ARG A 148 18.98 -5.64 7.65
CA ARG A 148 20.28 -6.32 7.81
C ARG A 148 20.85 -6.82 6.49
N THR A 149 20.00 -7.32 5.59
CA THR A 149 20.43 -7.85 4.28
C THR A 149 21.14 -6.81 3.40
N PRO A 150 20.54 -5.65 3.04
CA PRO A 150 21.22 -4.62 2.26
C PRO A 150 22.38 -3.97 3.04
N LEU A 151 22.28 -3.81 4.36
CA LEU A 151 23.40 -3.29 5.17
C LEU A 151 24.62 -4.22 5.11
N ASN A 152 24.42 -5.53 5.23
CA ASN A 152 25.49 -6.52 5.09
C ASN A 152 26.08 -6.54 3.68
N ALA A 153 25.25 -6.31 2.63
CA ALA A 153 25.74 -6.17 1.26
C ALA A 153 26.62 -4.92 1.11
N VAL A 154 26.19 -3.75 1.62
CA VAL A 154 26.99 -2.52 1.65
C VAL A 154 28.33 -2.76 2.36
N LEU A 155 28.30 -3.31 3.58
CA LEU A 155 29.51 -3.58 4.36
C LEU A 155 30.44 -4.59 3.67
N GLY A 156 29.92 -5.73 3.23
CA GLY A 156 30.70 -6.80 2.61
C GLY A 156 31.31 -6.40 1.27
N PHE A 157 30.56 -5.71 0.40
CA PHE A 157 31.13 -5.19 -0.84
C PHE A 157 32.16 -4.08 -0.57
N SER A 158 31.94 -3.21 0.42
CA SER A 158 32.90 -2.17 0.81
C SER A 158 34.19 -2.78 1.39
N GLU A 159 34.10 -3.83 2.20
CA GLU A 159 35.28 -4.56 2.71
C GLU A 159 36.02 -5.25 1.56
N LEU A 160 35.30 -5.87 0.63
CA LEU A 160 35.93 -6.45 -0.57
C LEU A 160 36.69 -5.39 -1.37
N LEU A 161 36.14 -4.18 -1.54
CA LEU A 161 36.77 -3.05 -2.25
C LEU A 161 38.14 -2.62 -1.71
N LEU A 162 38.48 -2.95 -0.46
CA LEU A 162 39.80 -2.67 0.14
C LEU A 162 40.91 -3.61 -0.36
N ASN A 163 40.55 -4.72 -1.01
CA ASN A 163 41.51 -5.66 -1.61
C ASN A 163 41.97 -5.19 -3.00
N ASN A 164 43.08 -5.75 -3.51
CA ASN A 164 43.47 -5.56 -4.91
C ASN A 164 42.45 -6.20 -5.86
N GLN A 165 41.94 -5.43 -6.81
CA GLN A 165 40.93 -5.84 -7.80
C GLN A 165 41.17 -5.16 -9.15
N THR A 166 40.56 -5.70 -10.20
CA THR A 166 40.41 -4.99 -11.48
C THR A 166 39.39 -3.84 -11.38
N ASP A 167 39.49 -2.85 -12.27
CA ASP A 167 38.56 -1.72 -12.29
C ASP A 167 37.11 -2.14 -12.58
N SER A 168 36.92 -3.20 -13.37
CA SER A 168 35.58 -3.77 -13.66
C SER A 168 34.92 -4.37 -12.40
N GLU A 169 35.69 -5.14 -11.61
CA GLU A 169 35.19 -5.69 -10.34
C GLU A 169 34.91 -4.59 -9.31
N ARG A 170 35.76 -3.54 -9.27
CA ARG A 170 35.55 -2.36 -8.43
C ARG A 170 34.26 -1.64 -8.81
N HIS A 171 34.06 -1.38 -10.10
CA HIS A 171 32.87 -0.70 -10.62
C HIS A 171 31.59 -1.49 -10.35
N HIS A 172 31.60 -2.81 -10.58
CA HIS A 172 30.45 -3.67 -10.29
C HIS A 172 30.10 -3.68 -8.80
N LYS A 173 31.08 -3.78 -7.89
CA LYS A 173 30.84 -3.70 -6.44
C LYS A 173 30.31 -2.34 -6.00
N LEU A 174 30.80 -1.24 -6.59
CA LEU A 174 30.25 0.10 -6.34
C LEU A 174 28.78 0.22 -6.79
N ILE A 175 28.40 -0.40 -7.91
CA ILE A 175 27.00 -0.48 -8.34
C ILE A 175 26.15 -1.24 -7.30
N LEU A 176 26.62 -2.40 -6.84
CA LEU A 176 25.91 -3.22 -5.83
C LEU A 176 25.77 -2.51 -4.49
N ILE A 177 26.80 -1.77 -4.04
CA ILE A 177 26.74 -0.92 -2.85
C ILE A 177 25.67 0.16 -3.03
N ARG A 178 25.69 0.89 -4.16
CA ARG A 178 24.73 1.95 -4.47
C ARG A 178 23.29 1.43 -4.51
N GLN A 179 23.07 0.28 -5.14
CA GLN A 179 21.75 -0.38 -5.19
C GLN A 179 21.27 -0.80 -3.79
N SER A 180 22.15 -1.38 -2.99
CA SER A 180 21.84 -1.81 -1.62
C SER A 180 21.53 -0.62 -0.70
N ALA A 181 22.29 0.47 -0.80
CA ALA A 181 22.04 1.70 -0.06
C ALA A 181 20.72 2.39 -0.47
N ALA A 182 20.44 2.46 -1.78
CA ALA A 182 19.18 3.01 -2.29
C ALA A 182 17.96 2.16 -1.86
N HIS A 183 18.10 0.83 -1.79
CA HIS A 183 17.06 -0.04 -1.26
C HIS A 183 16.83 0.17 0.24
N LEU A 184 17.92 0.30 1.02
CA LEU A 184 17.85 0.56 2.45
C LEU A 184 17.20 1.92 2.77
N LEU A 185 17.52 2.96 2.00
CA LEU A 185 16.88 4.28 2.15
C LEU A 185 15.37 4.18 1.93
N ARG A 186 14.93 3.53 0.84
CA ARG A 186 13.50 3.30 0.56
C ARG A 186 12.80 2.47 1.64
N LEU A 187 13.47 1.46 2.21
CA LEU A 187 12.95 0.70 3.34
C LEU A 187 12.69 1.57 4.58
N ILE A 188 13.56 2.55 4.83
CA ILE A 188 13.43 3.50 5.95
C ILE A 188 12.31 4.51 5.66
N GLU A 189 12.24 5.04 4.44
CA GLU A 189 11.18 5.96 4.00
C GLU A 189 9.79 5.31 4.11
N ASP A 190 9.62 4.11 3.52
CA ASP A 190 8.37 3.33 3.58
C ASP A 190 7.94 3.04 5.04
N LEU A 191 8.90 2.74 5.93
CA LEU A 191 8.65 2.48 7.34
C LEU A 191 8.20 3.74 8.09
N LEU A 192 8.84 4.88 7.82
CA LEU A 192 8.47 6.16 8.42
C LEU A 192 7.10 6.63 7.96
N ASP A 193 6.77 6.46 6.68
CA ASP A 193 5.46 6.76 6.13
C ASP A 193 4.38 5.87 6.77
N LEU A 194 4.60 4.55 6.84
CA LEU A 194 3.67 3.64 7.50
C LEU A 194 3.47 4.00 8.99
N ALA A 195 4.55 4.32 9.71
CA ALA A 195 4.45 4.72 11.12
C ALA A 195 3.67 6.02 11.32
N ARG A 196 3.83 7.02 10.44
CA ARG A 196 3.05 8.27 10.45
C ARG A 196 1.57 8.02 10.13
N LEU A 197 1.30 7.13 9.18
CA LEU A 197 -0.05 6.72 8.76
C LEU A 197 -0.80 5.90 9.82
N GLU A 198 -0.10 5.04 10.57
CA GLU A 198 -0.65 4.32 11.73
C GLU A 198 -0.91 5.26 12.90
N ALA A 199 0.00 6.19 13.18
CA ALA A 199 -0.13 7.19 14.24
C ALA A 199 -1.20 8.26 13.97
N GLY A 200 -1.81 8.27 12.77
CA GLY A 200 -2.80 9.29 12.38
C GLY A 200 -2.19 10.69 12.21
N GLN A 201 -0.88 10.78 11.98
CA GLN A 201 -0.13 12.03 11.83
C GLN A 201 -0.10 12.55 10.39
N VAL A 202 -0.57 11.74 9.43
CA VAL A 202 -0.77 12.17 8.04
C VAL A 202 -2.17 12.77 7.90
N HIS A 203 -2.23 13.94 7.29
CA HIS A 203 -3.48 14.62 6.92
C HIS A 203 -3.45 14.87 5.42
N LEU A 204 -4.59 14.65 4.75
CA LEU A 204 -4.72 14.90 3.32
C LEU A 204 -4.45 16.38 3.01
N GLN A 205 -3.61 16.64 2.03
CA GLN A 205 -3.31 17.99 1.55
C GLN A 205 -4.12 18.27 0.27
N GLU A 206 -5.43 18.49 0.45
CA GLU A 206 -6.31 18.82 -0.67
C GLU A 206 -5.89 20.13 -1.35
N SER A 207 -5.65 20.06 -2.64
CA SER A 207 -5.31 21.20 -3.50
C SER A 207 -5.97 21.06 -4.86
N HIS A 208 -6.14 22.18 -5.56
CA HIS A 208 -6.56 22.16 -6.96
C HIS A 208 -5.36 21.83 -7.84
N PHE A 209 -5.48 20.80 -8.67
CA PHE A 209 -4.47 20.43 -9.66
C PHE A 209 -5.12 19.91 -10.94
N HIS A 210 -4.41 20.05 -12.06
CA HIS A 210 -4.84 19.52 -13.35
C HIS A 210 -4.67 17.99 -13.35
N LEU A 211 -5.76 17.24 -13.41
CA LEU A 211 -5.74 15.78 -13.27
C LEU A 211 -4.90 15.13 -14.37
N ARG A 212 -5.16 15.48 -15.64
CA ARG A 212 -4.44 14.93 -16.80
C ARG A 212 -2.93 15.17 -16.74
N GLU A 213 -2.48 16.39 -16.46
CA GLU A 213 -1.04 16.70 -16.34
C GLU A 213 -0.37 15.90 -15.23
N MET A 214 -1.02 15.80 -14.06
CA MET A 214 -0.50 15.02 -12.92
C MET A 214 -0.35 13.53 -13.28
N LEU A 215 -1.33 12.94 -13.98
CA LEU A 215 -1.28 11.56 -14.45
C LEU A 215 -0.17 11.34 -15.49
N ASP A 216 -0.10 12.22 -16.49
CA ASP A 216 0.91 12.20 -17.56
C ASP A 216 2.33 12.31 -16.98
N GLU A 217 2.59 13.26 -16.07
CA GLU A 217 3.87 13.41 -15.35
C GLU A 217 4.24 12.15 -14.55
N THR A 218 3.25 11.56 -13.87
CA THR A 218 3.46 10.37 -13.03
C THR A 218 3.93 9.20 -13.89
N ILE A 219 3.32 8.99 -15.07
CA ILE A 219 3.74 7.94 -16.01
C ILE A 219 5.10 8.28 -16.65
N ALA A 220 5.31 9.53 -17.05
CA ALA A 220 6.58 9.97 -17.64
C ALA A 220 7.77 9.77 -16.68
N SER A 221 7.56 9.98 -15.37
CA SER A 221 8.59 9.75 -14.34
C SER A 221 9.08 8.30 -14.27
N LEU A 222 8.26 7.34 -14.72
CA LEU A 222 8.62 5.92 -14.78
C LEU A 222 9.37 5.53 -16.07
N SER A 223 9.57 6.46 -17.02
CA SER A 223 10.24 6.18 -18.29
C SER A 223 11.59 5.46 -18.19
N PRO A 224 12.48 5.80 -17.23
CA PRO A 224 13.74 5.06 -17.07
C PRO A 224 13.56 3.59 -16.67
N LEU A 225 12.44 3.21 -16.03
CA LEU A 225 12.20 1.83 -15.58
C LEU A 225 11.78 0.91 -16.73
N PHE A 226 10.96 1.43 -17.66
CA PHE A 226 10.51 0.65 -18.82
C PHE A 226 11.37 0.85 -20.08
N ALA A 227 12.40 1.70 -20.02
CA ALA A 227 13.37 1.93 -21.10
C ALA A 227 13.99 0.66 -21.68
N ASN A 228 14.25 -0.32 -20.81
CA ASN A 228 14.85 -1.62 -21.14
C ASN A 228 13.92 -2.79 -20.81
N HIS A 229 12.61 -2.54 -20.73
CA HIS A 229 11.61 -3.53 -20.32
C HIS A 229 10.67 -3.85 -21.50
N PRO A 230 10.32 -5.12 -21.75
CA PRO A 230 9.49 -5.51 -22.90
C PRO A 230 8.02 -5.06 -22.81
N VAL A 231 7.63 -4.37 -21.73
CA VAL A 231 6.27 -3.88 -21.50
C VAL A 231 6.31 -2.45 -21.00
N VAL A 232 5.58 -1.57 -21.69
CA VAL A 232 5.37 -0.16 -21.34
C VAL A 232 3.94 0.06 -20.82
N PRO A 233 3.71 0.98 -19.87
CA PRO A 233 2.37 1.39 -19.47
C PRO A 233 1.61 2.05 -20.63
N ILE A 234 0.33 1.70 -20.78
CA ILE A 234 -0.58 2.21 -21.80
C ILE A 234 -1.68 3.02 -21.11
N PRO A 235 -1.55 4.36 -21.00
CA PRO A 235 -2.62 5.20 -20.47
C PRO A 235 -3.80 5.30 -21.44
N ILE A 236 -5.01 5.03 -20.96
CA ILE A 236 -6.25 5.31 -21.67
C ILE A 236 -7.07 6.25 -20.79
N PHE A 237 -7.07 7.53 -21.15
CA PHE A 237 -7.70 8.58 -20.37
C PHE A 237 -8.96 9.07 -21.08
N GLU A 238 -10.12 8.94 -20.44
CA GLU A 238 -11.39 9.40 -21.01
C GLU A 238 -11.42 10.93 -21.21
N THR A 239 -12.27 11.41 -22.11
CA THR A 239 -12.31 12.84 -22.51
C THR A 239 -12.64 13.80 -21.37
N ASN A 240 -13.29 13.31 -20.31
CA ASN A 240 -13.61 14.04 -19.08
C ASN A 240 -12.40 14.24 -18.14
N THR A 241 -11.25 13.60 -18.39
CA THR A 241 -10.05 13.72 -17.53
C THR A 241 -9.32 15.06 -17.66
N ASN A 242 -9.67 15.88 -18.65
CA ASN A 242 -9.09 17.20 -18.89
C ASN A 242 -9.70 18.28 -17.97
N ILE A 243 -9.61 18.06 -16.65
CA ILE A 243 -10.22 18.90 -15.61
C ILE A 243 -9.24 19.19 -14.47
N GLU A 244 -9.54 20.24 -13.71
CA GLU A 244 -9.00 20.46 -12.38
C GLU A 244 -9.83 19.66 -11.37
N VAL A 245 -9.15 18.99 -10.43
CA VAL A 245 -9.80 18.28 -9.32
C VAL A 245 -9.29 18.84 -8.00
N LEU A 246 -10.12 18.76 -6.95
CA LEU A 246 -9.74 19.05 -5.57
C LEU A 246 -9.55 17.71 -4.83
N ALA A 247 -8.28 17.35 -4.60
CA ALA A 247 -7.87 16.13 -3.89
C ALA A 247 -6.41 16.26 -3.41
N ASP A 248 -5.90 15.25 -2.70
CA ASP A 248 -4.47 15.14 -2.38
C ASP A 248 -3.68 14.60 -3.59
N ALA A 249 -3.02 15.50 -4.31
CA ALA A 249 -2.21 15.18 -5.49
C ALA A 249 -1.01 14.26 -5.15
N THR A 250 -0.40 14.46 -3.99
CA THR A 250 0.80 13.74 -3.55
C THR A 250 0.45 12.30 -3.18
N GLY A 251 -0.59 12.12 -2.37
CA GLY A 251 -1.13 10.80 -2.01
C GLY A 251 -1.59 10.02 -3.23
N LEU A 252 -2.29 10.68 -4.16
CA LEU A 252 -2.70 10.06 -5.43
C LEU A 252 -1.50 9.64 -6.28
N ARG A 253 -0.49 10.51 -6.43
CA ARG A 253 0.76 10.19 -7.14
C ARG A 253 1.49 9.00 -6.50
N GLN A 254 1.60 8.95 -5.18
CA GLN A 254 2.26 7.85 -4.45
C GLN A 254 1.52 6.51 -4.65
N VAL A 255 0.18 6.51 -4.58
CA VAL A 255 -0.66 5.33 -4.90
C VAL A 255 -0.40 4.86 -6.33
N LEU A 256 -0.46 5.77 -7.31
CA LEU A 256 -0.27 5.43 -8.73
C LEU A 256 1.14 4.91 -9.02
N LEU A 257 2.19 5.53 -8.45
CA LEU A 257 3.57 5.06 -8.60
C LEU A 257 3.75 3.65 -8.04
N ASN A 258 3.23 3.36 -6.84
CA ASN A 258 3.32 2.00 -6.29
C ASN A 258 2.55 0.97 -7.13
N LEU A 259 1.35 1.30 -7.61
CA LEU A 259 0.59 0.38 -8.46
C LEU A 259 1.27 0.14 -9.83
N LEU A 260 1.73 1.20 -10.50
CA LEU A 260 2.40 1.10 -11.81
C LEU A 260 3.76 0.39 -11.72
N THR A 261 4.57 0.68 -10.69
CA THR A 261 5.86 -0.02 -10.50
C THR A 261 5.69 -1.50 -10.20
N ASN A 262 4.67 -1.88 -9.42
CA ASN A 262 4.31 -3.28 -9.22
C ASN A 262 3.85 -3.94 -10.54
N ALA A 263 2.98 -3.29 -11.32
CA ALA A 263 2.54 -3.82 -12.61
C ALA A 263 3.71 -4.02 -13.60
N ILE A 264 4.63 -3.06 -13.71
CA ILE A 264 5.86 -3.20 -14.52
C ILE A 264 6.67 -4.40 -14.04
N LYS A 265 6.98 -4.45 -12.74
CA LYS A 265 7.80 -5.50 -12.11
C LYS A 265 7.25 -6.91 -12.32
N TYR A 266 5.93 -7.09 -12.21
CA TYR A 266 5.29 -8.42 -12.25
C TYR A 266 4.77 -8.83 -13.63
N THR A 267 5.02 -8.03 -14.68
CA THR A 267 4.57 -8.29 -16.06
C THR A 267 5.76 -8.43 -17.02
N PRO A 268 6.44 -9.59 -17.04
CA PRO A 268 7.64 -9.79 -17.85
C PRO A 268 7.39 -9.79 -19.37
N SER A 269 6.11 -9.85 -19.80
CA SER A 269 5.69 -9.74 -21.20
C SER A 269 4.19 -9.46 -21.28
N GLY A 270 3.74 -8.80 -22.35
CA GLY A 270 2.31 -8.53 -22.59
C GLY A 270 1.99 -7.04 -22.52
N GLN A 271 1.00 -6.64 -21.72
CA GLN A 271 0.55 -5.24 -21.64
C GLN A 271 0.18 -4.83 -20.22
N ILE A 272 0.34 -3.53 -19.94
CA ILE A 272 -0.13 -2.85 -18.73
C ILE A 272 -0.98 -1.68 -19.19
N VAL A 273 -2.24 -1.64 -18.81
CA VAL A 273 -3.22 -0.62 -19.22
C VAL A 273 -3.71 0.15 -18.01
N LEU A 274 -3.54 1.47 -18.02
CA LEU A 274 -4.08 2.37 -17.00
C LEU A 274 -5.27 3.11 -17.60
N HIS A 275 -6.49 2.62 -17.34
CA HIS A 275 -7.72 3.32 -17.71
C HIS A 275 -8.12 4.32 -16.62
N VAL A 276 -8.48 5.55 -16.99
CA VAL A 276 -8.97 6.56 -16.05
C VAL A 276 -10.20 7.27 -16.60
N ASP A 277 -11.22 7.36 -15.76
CA ASP A 277 -12.50 8.01 -15.98
C ASP A 277 -12.81 8.90 -14.77
N VAL A 278 -13.46 10.06 -14.98
CA VAL A 278 -13.79 10.98 -13.88
C VAL A 278 -15.16 11.63 -14.08
N ASN A 279 -15.93 11.68 -13.00
CA ASN A 279 -17.17 12.44 -12.92
C ASN A 279 -17.08 13.52 -11.83
N GLN A 280 -18.15 14.28 -11.64
CA GLN A 280 -18.15 15.45 -10.73
C GLN A 280 -17.79 15.12 -9.27
N GLU A 281 -18.02 13.89 -8.82
CA GLU A 281 -17.89 13.45 -7.41
C GLU A 281 -16.82 12.35 -7.22
N GLN A 282 -16.33 11.73 -8.30
CA GLN A 282 -15.51 10.52 -8.20
C GLN A 282 -14.53 10.35 -9.37
N LEU A 283 -13.27 10.09 -9.04
CA LEU A 283 -12.23 9.59 -9.94
C LEU A 283 -12.24 8.05 -9.93
N THR A 284 -12.25 7.43 -11.10
CA THR A 284 -12.11 5.98 -11.27
C THR A 284 -10.80 5.69 -11.99
N VAL A 285 -9.93 4.89 -11.35
CA VAL A 285 -8.68 4.42 -11.96
C VAL A 285 -8.74 2.90 -12.04
N GLN A 286 -8.46 2.32 -13.20
CA GLN A 286 -8.29 0.89 -13.36
C GLN A 286 -6.95 0.57 -14.00
N LEU A 287 -6.05 -0.03 -13.21
CA LEU A 287 -4.82 -0.62 -13.70
C LEU A 287 -5.08 -2.10 -14.02
N THR A 288 -4.73 -2.54 -15.23
CA THR A 288 -4.86 -3.93 -15.68
C THR A 288 -3.56 -4.39 -16.30
N ASP A 289 -2.95 -5.43 -15.74
CA ASP A 289 -1.76 -6.08 -16.27
C ASP A 289 -2.06 -7.50 -16.76
N THR A 290 -1.20 -8.03 -17.63
CA THR A 290 -1.19 -9.44 -18.07
C THR A 290 -0.02 -10.21 -17.45
N GLY A 291 0.33 -9.88 -16.21
CA GLY A 291 1.50 -10.43 -15.53
C GLY A 291 1.29 -11.82 -14.94
N ILE A 292 2.14 -12.17 -13.98
CA ILE A 292 2.13 -13.50 -13.33
C ILE A 292 0.85 -13.77 -12.51
N GLY A 293 0.09 -12.73 -12.15
CA GLY A 293 -1.14 -12.83 -11.36
C GLY A 293 -0.94 -13.39 -9.95
N MET A 294 -2.05 -13.56 -9.23
CA MET A 294 -2.10 -13.97 -7.83
C MET A 294 -3.26 -14.94 -7.59
N THR A 295 -3.07 -15.86 -6.65
CA THR A 295 -4.11 -16.72 -6.07
C THR A 295 -5.00 -15.94 -5.11
N GLU A 296 -6.20 -16.46 -4.82
CA GLU A 296 -7.14 -15.86 -3.86
C GLU A 296 -6.51 -15.64 -2.47
N GLN A 297 -5.67 -16.57 -1.99
CA GLN A 297 -4.94 -16.42 -0.74
C GLN A 297 -3.96 -15.23 -0.80
N GLN A 298 -3.18 -15.11 -1.87
CA GLN A 298 -2.25 -14.00 -2.06
C GLN A 298 -2.99 -12.65 -2.16
N VAL A 299 -4.15 -12.61 -2.82
CA VAL A 299 -5.00 -11.40 -2.85
C VAL A 299 -5.51 -11.04 -1.45
N SER A 300 -5.88 -12.03 -0.63
CA SER A 300 -6.38 -11.80 0.73
C SER A 300 -5.34 -11.23 1.71
N GLN A 301 -4.05 -11.44 1.43
CA GLN A 301 -2.92 -10.99 2.26
C GLN A 301 -2.13 -9.83 1.64
N LEU A 302 -2.54 -9.32 0.46
CA LEU A 302 -1.80 -8.33 -0.32
C LEU A 302 -1.49 -7.00 0.42
N PHE A 303 -2.32 -6.65 1.40
CA PHE A 303 -2.15 -5.44 2.22
C PHE A 303 -1.46 -5.69 3.57
N GLU A 304 -1.11 -6.95 3.89
CA GLU A 304 -0.36 -7.28 5.10
C GLU A 304 1.11 -6.82 4.96
N PRO A 305 1.64 -6.01 5.89
CA PRO A 305 3.01 -5.51 5.80
C PRO A 305 4.06 -6.64 5.73
N PHE A 306 5.06 -6.47 4.87
CA PHE A 306 6.17 -7.42 4.63
C PHE A 306 5.79 -8.77 4.03
N VAL A 307 4.52 -9.01 3.69
CA VAL A 307 4.14 -10.25 3.01
C VAL A 307 4.60 -10.17 1.54
N ARG A 308 5.40 -11.16 1.12
CA ARG A 308 5.87 -11.33 -0.26
C ARG A 308 5.39 -12.68 -0.77
N HIS A 309 4.81 -12.68 -1.97
CA HIS A 309 3.99 -13.79 -2.45
C HIS A 309 4.60 -14.63 -3.57
N HIS A 310 5.75 -14.24 -4.11
CA HIS A 310 6.44 -14.94 -5.19
C HIS A 310 7.76 -15.53 -4.68
N GLU A 311 8.27 -16.55 -5.36
CA GLU A 311 9.57 -17.17 -5.11
C GLU A 311 10.50 -16.93 -6.32
N GLY A 312 11.77 -16.61 -6.11
CA GLY A 312 12.76 -16.33 -7.18
C GLY A 312 13.19 -14.86 -7.29
N GLU A 313 13.94 -14.49 -8.33
CA GLU A 313 14.56 -13.15 -8.49
C GLU A 313 13.56 -11.98 -8.45
N VAL A 314 12.34 -12.19 -8.96
CA VAL A 314 11.25 -11.19 -8.91
C VAL A 314 10.77 -10.96 -7.46
N ALA A 315 10.98 -11.90 -6.54
CA ALA A 315 10.65 -11.75 -5.13
C ALA A 315 11.66 -10.90 -4.35
N GLU A 316 12.92 -10.83 -4.81
CA GLU A 316 14.00 -10.12 -4.11
C GLU A 316 13.93 -8.59 -4.23
N GLN A 317 13.09 -8.06 -5.14
CA GLN A 317 12.97 -6.61 -5.35
C GLN A 317 11.83 -5.99 -4.53
N GLY A 318 12.12 -4.95 -3.77
CA GLY A 318 11.11 -4.10 -3.12
C GLY A 318 10.77 -4.49 -1.68
N THR A 319 10.16 -3.57 -0.96
CA THR A 319 10.08 -3.58 0.51
C THR A 319 9.03 -4.52 1.08
N GLY A 320 7.94 -4.79 0.34
CA GLY A 320 6.74 -5.42 0.88
C GLY A 320 5.88 -4.48 1.73
N LEU A 321 6.17 -3.17 1.71
CA LEU A 321 5.39 -2.14 2.43
C LEU A 321 4.49 -1.32 1.50
N GLY A 322 4.86 -1.14 0.23
CA GLY A 322 4.15 -0.26 -0.71
C GLY A 322 2.64 -0.52 -0.83
N MET A 323 2.19 -1.78 -0.81
CA MET A 323 0.75 -2.11 -0.84
C MET A 323 0.03 -1.80 0.48
N ALA A 324 0.67 -1.96 1.63
CA ALA A 324 0.12 -1.57 2.93
C ALA A 324 0.00 -0.03 3.03
N ILE A 325 1.02 0.70 2.60
CA ILE A 325 1.02 2.17 2.48
C ILE A 325 -0.10 2.61 1.53
N THR A 326 -0.22 1.98 0.36
CA THR A 326 -1.28 2.25 -0.62
C THR A 326 -2.68 2.03 -0.04
N HIS A 327 -2.91 0.91 0.66
CA HIS A 327 -4.18 0.65 1.32
C HIS A 327 -4.52 1.76 2.33
N ARG A 328 -3.54 2.16 3.14
CA ARG A 328 -3.73 3.15 4.20
C ARG A 328 -3.92 4.58 3.66
N LEU A 329 -3.26 4.95 2.57
CA LEU A 329 -3.54 6.18 1.84
C LEU A 329 -4.95 6.17 1.25
N LEU A 330 -5.38 5.06 0.64
CA LEU A 330 -6.73 4.91 0.11
C LEU A 330 -7.81 4.99 1.20
N GLU A 331 -7.58 4.42 2.39
CA GLU A 331 -8.45 4.59 3.56
C GLU A 331 -8.60 6.05 3.98
N LEU A 332 -7.49 6.81 4.05
CA LEU A 332 -7.52 8.24 4.36
C LEU A 332 -8.29 9.03 3.30
N MET A 333 -8.07 8.72 2.02
CA MET A 333 -8.79 9.28 0.87
C MET A 333 -10.24 8.78 0.75
N GLN A 334 -10.72 7.93 1.67
CA GLN A 334 -12.06 7.30 1.64
C GLN A 334 -12.36 6.56 0.33
N ALA A 335 -11.31 6.08 -0.34
CA ALA A 335 -11.38 5.42 -1.63
C ALA A 335 -11.75 3.94 -1.50
N GLN A 336 -12.49 3.42 -2.48
CA GLN A 336 -12.78 1.99 -2.59
C GLN A 336 -11.76 1.33 -3.51
N ILE A 337 -11.20 0.19 -3.08
CA ILE A 337 -10.33 -0.66 -3.89
C ILE A 337 -11.02 -2.00 -4.18
N ALA A 338 -10.93 -2.45 -5.42
CA ALA A 338 -11.39 -3.77 -5.85
C ALA A 338 -10.29 -4.43 -6.70
N ILE A 339 -9.93 -5.67 -6.35
CA ILE A 339 -8.85 -6.42 -7.01
C ILE A 339 -9.43 -7.71 -7.58
N LYS A 340 -9.04 -8.02 -8.81
CA LYS A 340 -9.26 -9.33 -9.44
C LYS A 340 -7.92 -9.79 -10.00
N SER A 341 -7.50 -11.00 -9.66
CA SER A 341 -6.26 -11.57 -10.15
C SER A 341 -6.45 -13.07 -10.35
N GLU A 342 -5.82 -13.62 -11.39
CA GLU A 342 -5.79 -15.06 -11.65
C GLU A 342 -4.36 -15.47 -12.01
N PRO A 343 -3.80 -16.56 -11.44
CA PRO A 343 -2.43 -16.97 -11.71
C PRO A 343 -2.20 -17.21 -13.21
N GLY A 344 -1.20 -16.54 -13.78
CA GLY A 344 -0.83 -16.60 -15.20
C GLY A 344 -1.74 -15.80 -16.16
N GLN A 345 -2.75 -15.08 -15.65
CA GLN A 345 -3.60 -14.18 -16.47
C GLN A 345 -3.35 -12.69 -16.18
N GLY A 346 -2.73 -12.37 -15.05
CA GLY A 346 -2.45 -11.00 -14.59
C GLY A 346 -3.43 -10.49 -13.54
N THR A 347 -3.42 -9.18 -13.32
CA THR A 347 -4.21 -8.50 -12.27
C THR A 347 -4.95 -7.27 -12.80
N ALA A 348 -6.18 -7.07 -12.34
CA ALA A 348 -6.95 -5.85 -12.50
C ALA A 348 -7.24 -5.23 -11.13
N ILE A 349 -6.71 -4.03 -10.89
CA ILE A 349 -6.92 -3.21 -9.69
C ILE A 349 -7.78 -2.01 -10.09
N ARG A 350 -8.94 -1.86 -9.47
CA ARG A 350 -9.84 -0.71 -9.67
C ARG A 350 -9.96 0.10 -8.39
N LEU A 351 -9.62 1.37 -8.49
CA LEU A 351 -9.80 2.38 -7.46
C LEU A 351 -11.02 3.25 -7.80
N LYS A 352 -11.77 3.64 -6.77
CA LYS A 352 -12.78 4.69 -6.82
C LYS A 352 -12.48 5.70 -5.72
N ILE A 353 -12.04 6.89 -6.10
CA ILE A 353 -11.56 7.92 -5.19
C ILE A 353 -12.60 9.04 -5.19
N PRO A 354 -13.24 9.37 -4.05
CA PRO A 354 -14.14 10.52 -3.99
C PRO A 354 -13.36 11.82 -4.22
N LEU A 355 -13.99 12.79 -4.88
CA LEU A 355 -13.41 14.10 -5.15
C LEU A 355 -14.16 15.18 -4.36
N SER A 356 -13.42 16.07 -3.71
CA SER A 356 -13.98 17.21 -2.96
C SER A 356 -14.45 18.35 -3.88
N GLY A 357 -14.17 18.25 -5.18
CA GLY A 357 -14.69 19.13 -6.22
C GLY A 357 -14.00 18.93 -7.57
N THR A 358 -14.67 19.37 -8.62
CA THR A 358 -14.17 19.38 -10.01
C THR A 358 -14.37 20.77 -10.62
N ARG A 359 -13.49 21.16 -11.55
CA ARG A 359 -13.62 22.36 -12.39
C ARG A 359 -13.22 22.02 -13.81
N GLU A 360 -14.04 22.42 -14.77
CA GLU A 360 -13.67 22.33 -16.18
C GLU A 360 -12.48 23.25 -16.48
N VAL A 361 -11.42 22.68 -17.07
CA VAL A 361 -10.33 23.49 -17.60
C VAL A 361 -10.80 24.05 -18.94
N ASN A 362 -10.89 25.37 -19.03
CA ASN A 362 -11.46 26.09 -20.16
C ASN A 362 -10.53 26.02 -21.39
N SER A 363 -10.51 24.84 -22.02
CA SER A 363 -9.68 24.47 -23.17
C SER A 363 -10.33 24.90 -24.49
N ASP A 364 -10.60 26.21 -24.59
CA ASP A 364 -11.36 26.87 -25.68
C ASP A 364 -10.78 26.71 -27.10
N ARG A 365 -9.67 25.98 -27.28
CA ARG A 365 -9.06 25.73 -28.60
C ARG A 365 -8.50 24.32 -28.69
N LYS A 366 -9.08 23.52 -29.58
CA LYS A 366 -8.33 22.48 -30.28
C LYS A 366 -7.18 23.14 -31.04
N LEU A 367 -6.01 22.52 -30.98
CA LEU A 367 -4.80 22.97 -31.65
C LEU A 367 -4.73 22.51 -33.12
N PHE A 368 -5.44 21.43 -33.42
CA PHE A 368 -5.46 20.76 -34.72
C PHE A 368 -6.90 20.41 -35.13
N SER A 369 -7.19 20.45 -36.42
CA SER A 369 -8.47 19.99 -36.99
C SER A 369 -8.46 18.47 -37.09
N LYS A 370 -7.33 17.89 -37.50
CA LYS A 370 -7.19 16.44 -37.70
C LYS A 370 -5.78 15.95 -37.37
N VAL A 371 -5.70 14.93 -36.52
CA VAL A 371 -4.46 14.18 -36.25
C VAL A 371 -4.61 12.76 -36.77
N THR A 372 -3.60 12.24 -37.46
CA THR A 372 -3.59 10.83 -37.89
C THR A 372 -2.61 10.04 -37.02
N VAL A 373 -3.02 8.86 -36.57
CA VAL A 373 -2.23 7.94 -35.74
C VAL A 373 -2.02 6.63 -36.49
N ILE A 374 -0.76 6.19 -36.59
CA ILE A 374 -0.37 4.93 -37.23
C ILE A 374 0.54 4.15 -36.30
N HIS A 375 -0.01 3.07 -35.72
CA HIS A 375 0.69 2.22 -34.76
C HIS A 375 0.24 0.77 -34.91
N SER A 376 1.14 -0.20 -34.73
CA SER A 376 0.84 -1.64 -34.89
C SER A 376 0.02 -2.22 -33.74
N ASN A 377 0.32 -1.81 -32.50
CA ASN A 377 -0.42 -2.21 -31.31
C ASN A 377 -1.77 -1.46 -31.20
N PRO A 378 -2.92 -2.16 -31.15
CA PRO A 378 -4.25 -1.53 -31.10
C PRO A 378 -4.55 -0.85 -29.76
N THR A 379 -4.04 -1.37 -28.63
CA THR A 379 -4.23 -0.77 -27.30
C THR A 379 -3.47 0.56 -27.20
N ILE A 380 -2.28 0.64 -27.80
CA ILE A 380 -1.54 1.91 -27.93
C ILE A 380 -2.24 2.86 -28.89
N THR A 381 -2.82 2.35 -29.99
CA THR A 381 -3.61 3.16 -30.92
C THR A 381 -4.79 3.84 -30.22
N GLN A 382 -5.53 3.11 -29.37
CA GLN A 382 -6.63 3.65 -28.56
C GLN A 382 -6.14 4.69 -27.54
N SER A 383 -5.02 4.44 -26.86
CA SER A 383 -4.35 5.41 -25.96
C SER A 383 -4.04 6.74 -26.65
N LEU A 384 -3.48 6.66 -27.86
CA LEU A 384 -3.13 7.80 -28.70
C LEU A 384 -4.38 8.51 -29.25
N GLU A 385 -5.43 7.77 -29.63
CA GLU A 385 -6.72 8.33 -30.05
C GLU A 385 -7.36 9.16 -28.93
N CYS A 386 -7.54 8.57 -27.74
CA CYS A 386 -8.08 9.28 -26.57
C CYS A 386 -7.24 10.51 -26.20
N SER A 387 -5.92 10.42 -26.32
CA SER A 387 -5.00 11.53 -26.04
C SER A 387 -5.07 12.63 -27.09
N THR A 388 -5.08 12.29 -28.38
CA THR A 388 -5.13 13.27 -29.48
C THR A 388 -6.48 13.96 -29.58
N LEU A 389 -7.60 13.27 -29.29
CA LEU A 389 -8.93 13.88 -29.18
C LEU A 389 -9.04 14.95 -28.09
N SER A 390 -8.10 15.05 -27.14
CA SER A 390 -8.04 16.20 -26.23
C SER A 390 -7.58 17.49 -26.93
N ILE A 391 -6.62 17.38 -27.86
CA ILE A 391 -5.96 18.50 -28.55
C ILE A 391 -6.45 18.74 -29.98
N ALA A 392 -7.21 17.80 -30.57
CA ALA A 392 -7.72 17.89 -31.95
C ALA A 392 -9.26 17.78 -32.03
N ASP A 393 -9.87 18.30 -33.11
CA ASP A 393 -11.29 18.09 -33.40
C ASP A 393 -11.57 16.64 -33.85
N THR A 394 -10.65 16.04 -34.62
CA THR A 394 -10.76 14.66 -35.11
C THR A 394 -9.43 13.90 -34.99
N CYS A 395 -9.53 12.59 -34.71
CA CYS A 395 -8.42 11.65 -34.81
C CYS A 395 -8.77 10.57 -35.84
N GLU A 396 -7.84 10.24 -36.73
CA GLU A 396 -7.95 9.13 -37.67
C GLU A 396 -6.87 8.08 -37.35
N CYS A 397 -7.28 6.87 -37.01
CA CYS A 397 -6.37 5.77 -36.71
C CYS A 397 -6.27 4.82 -37.91
N LEU A 398 -5.11 4.79 -38.56
CA LEU A 398 -4.85 3.93 -39.73
C LEU A 398 -3.96 2.75 -39.37
N ARG A 399 -4.23 1.59 -39.95
CA ARG A 399 -3.37 0.41 -39.87
C ARG A 399 -2.27 0.49 -40.93
N CYS A 400 -1.17 -0.20 -40.69
CA CYS A 400 -0.04 -0.27 -41.64
C CYS A 400 -0.47 -0.72 -43.05
N CYS A 401 -1.47 -1.60 -43.18
CA CYS A 401 -1.98 -2.07 -44.47
C CYS A 401 -2.90 -1.06 -45.21
N GLU A 402 -3.34 0.01 -44.55
CA GLU A 402 -4.24 1.04 -45.12
C GLU A 402 -3.45 2.25 -45.66
N LEU A 403 -2.15 2.32 -45.39
CA LEU A 403 -1.23 3.37 -45.87
C LEU A 403 -1.13 3.46 -47.40
N GLU A 404 -1.22 2.34 -48.12
CA GLU A 404 -1.09 2.34 -49.59
C GLU A 404 -2.36 2.83 -50.31
N SER A 405 -3.51 2.87 -49.62
CA SER A 405 -4.84 3.11 -50.21
C SER A 405 -5.51 4.42 -49.81
N THR A 406 -4.95 5.14 -48.83
CA THR A 406 -5.63 6.26 -48.15
C THR A 406 -4.81 7.54 -48.31
N GLU A 407 -5.39 8.61 -48.86
CA GLU A 407 -4.69 9.91 -48.94
C GLU A 407 -4.56 10.52 -47.53
N LEU A 408 -3.32 10.85 -47.13
CA LEU A 408 -3.03 11.45 -45.84
C LEU A 408 -3.34 12.95 -45.85
N ASP A 409 -4.56 13.30 -45.44
CA ASP A 409 -4.99 14.65 -45.09
C ASP A 409 -5.02 14.80 -43.56
N ALA A 410 -4.05 15.49 -42.98
CA ALA A 410 -3.91 15.68 -41.52
C ALA A 410 -3.04 16.91 -41.19
N ASP A 411 -3.22 17.51 -40.01
CA ASP A 411 -2.34 18.56 -39.51
C ASP A 411 -1.05 18.02 -38.88
N VAL A 412 -1.12 16.79 -38.32
CA VAL A 412 -0.03 16.10 -37.61
C VAL A 412 -0.16 14.60 -37.81
N LEU A 413 0.97 13.91 -38.01
CA LEU A 413 1.06 12.46 -38.09
C LEU A 413 1.85 11.89 -36.89
N LEU A 414 1.22 11.04 -36.08
CA LEU A 414 1.91 10.23 -35.07
C LEU A 414 2.18 8.84 -35.65
N LEU A 415 3.46 8.45 -35.73
CA LEU A 415 3.90 7.23 -36.41
C LEU A 415 4.79 6.38 -35.51
N GLU A 416 4.50 5.08 -35.39
CA GLU A 416 5.42 4.12 -34.77
C GLU A 416 6.77 4.10 -35.52
N GLN A 417 7.87 4.30 -34.79
CA GLN A 417 9.24 4.36 -35.32
C GLN A 417 9.57 3.23 -36.32
N LYS A 418 9.12 2.00 -36.03
CA LYS A 418 9.37 0.80 -36.86
C LYS A 418 8.70 0.86 -38.24
N LEU A 419 7.65 1.68 -38.40
CA LEU A 419 6.92 1.86 -39.66
C LEU A 419 7.52 2.97 -40.55
N TRP A 420 8.48 3.76 -40.05
CA TRP A 420 9.12 4.85 -40.81
C TRP A 420 9.72 4.39 -42.15
N SER A 421 10.36 3.22 -42.19
CA SER A 421 10.94 2.64 -43.40
C SER A 421 9.89 2.29 -44.47
N THR A 422 8.69 1.93 -44.04
CA THR A 422 7.56 1.60 -44.92
C THR A 422 6.92 2.87 -45.46
N LEU A 423 6.75 3.90 -44.62
CA LEU A 423 6.21 5.19 -45.04
C LEU A 423 7.14 5.92 -46.02
N SER A 424 8.44 6.01 -45.69
CA SER A 424 9.44 6.74 -46.49
C SER A 424 9.74 6.12 -47.86
N SER A 425 9.47 4.82 -48.04
CA SER A 425 9.58 4.12 -49.33
C SER A 425 8.28 4.09 -50.14
N SER A 426 7.17 4.59 -49.58
CA SER A 426 5.86 4.62 -50.23
C SER A 426 5.73 5.77 -51.24
N LYS A 427 4.66 5.73 -52.05
CA LYS A 427 4.26 6.84 -52.95
C LYS A 427 3.90 8.14 -52.23
N GLN A 428 3.75 8.12 -50.90
CA GLN A 428 3.40 9.28 -50.09
C GLN A 428 4.62 10.10 -49.64
N SER A 429 5.83 9.78 -50.11
CA SER A 429 7.05 10.47 -49.70
C SER A 429 7.03 11.98 -49.95
N GLU A 430 6.32 12.46 -50.97
CA GLU A 430 6.12 13.90 -51.22
C GLU A 430 5.22 14.57 -50.17
N LEU A 431 4.18 13.89 -49.68
CA LEU A 431 3.32 14.39 -48.58
C LEU A 431 4.09 14.43 -47.26
N THR A 432 4.93 13.43 -47.00
CA THR A 432 5.76 13.39 -45.77
C THR A 432 6.81 14.48 -45.67
N GLN A 433 7.09 15.22 -46.76
CA GLN A 433 8.01 16.37 -46.74
C GLN A 433 7.34 17.68 -46.28
N MET A 434 6.01 17.73 -46.18
CA MET A 434 5.27 18.93 -45.76
C MET A 434 4.48 18.77 -44.44
N LEU A 435 4.31 17.53 -43.96
CA LEU A 435 3.56 17.21 -42.75
C LEU A 435 4.47 17.16 -41.50
N PRO A 436 4.05 17.71 -40.34
CA PRO A 436 4.72 17.46 -39.06
C PRO A 436 4.55 15.99 -38.64
N ILE A 437 5.63 15.21 -38.74
CA ILE A 437 5.66 13.81 -38.31
C ILE A 437 6.34 13.71 -36.94
N VAL A 438 5.68 13.02 -36.00
CA VAL A 438 6.24 12.65 -34.70
C VAL A 438 6.46 11.13 -34.68
N LEU A 439 7.71 10.72 -34.60
CA LEU A 439 8.10 9.31 -34.45
C LEU A 439 7.97 8.88 -32.99
N LEU A 440 7.12 7.88 -32.75
CA LEU A 440 6.90 7.28 -31.43
C LEU A 440 7.91 6.18 -31.18
N GLN A 441 8.80 6.42 -30.21
CA GLN A 441 9.89 5.51 -29.84
C GLN A 441 9.56 4.74 -28.55
N GLN A 442 10.03 3.50 -28.47
CA GLN A 442 10.00 2.68 -27.25
C GLN A 442 11.43 2.30 -26.83
N ASP A 443 12.29 2.01 -27.81
CA ASP A 443 13.69 1.58 -27.65
C ASP A 443 14.67 2.79 -27.67
N GLU A 444 15.91 2.62 -27.21
CA GLU A 444 16.96 3.68 -27.19
C GLU A 444 17.65 3.92 -28.56
N ASP A 445 17.29 3.16 -29.59
CA ASP A 445 17.89 3.30 -30.94
C ASP A 445 17.47 4.63 -31.60
N GLU A 446 18.31 5.65 -31.46
CA GLU A 446 18.22 6.88 -32.25
C GLU A 446 18.33 6.55 -33.74
N ILE A 447 17.26 6.81 -34.51
CA ILE A 447 17.39 6.86 -35.97
C ILE A 447 18.12 8.15 -36.30
N GLN A 448 19.29 8.04 -36.91
CA GLN A 448 19.98 9.14 -37.58
C GLN A 448 19.15 9.59 -38.79
N THR A 449 18.17 10.47 -38.56
CA THR A 449 17.27 11.00 -39.59
C THR A 449 17.84 12.26 -40.24
N THR A 450 17.81 12.32 -41.57
CA THR A 450 18.03 13.56 -42.32
C THR A 450 16.73 14.36 -42.43
N ASN A 451 16.74 15.59 -41.90
CA ASN A 451 15.65 16.59 -41.79
C ASN A 451 14.60 16.36 -40.68
N ASP A 452 14.25 17.46 -39.99
CA ASP A 452 13.03 17.89 -39.24
C ASP A 452 12.06 16.89 -38.55
N LEU A 453 12.37 15.60 -38.51
CA LEU A 453 11.55 14.57 -37.85
C LEU A 453 11.65 14.71 -36.33
N ARG A 454 10.51 14.94 -35.69
CA ARG A 454 10.39 15.04 -34.23
C ARG A 454 10.31 13.64 -33.66
N GLN A 455 11.10 13.35 -32.63
CA GLN A 455 11.11 12.05 -31.95
C GLN A 455 10.51 12.21 -30.55
N LEU A 456 9.59 11.33 -30.16
CA LEU A 456 8.91 11.38 -28.87
C LEU A 456 8.81 9.97 -28.28
N ARG A 457 9.31 9.80 -27.06
CA ARG A 457 9.24 8.52 -26.35
C ARG A 457 7.82 8.24 -25.86
N TYR A 458 7.33 7.04 -26.07
CA TYR A 458 6.03 6.58 -25.57
C TYR A 458 6.17 5.76 -24.27
N PRO A 459 5.24 5.90 -23.30
CA PRO A 459 4.24 6.97 -23.16
C PRO A 459 4.85 8.36 -22.89
N PHE A 460 4.12 9.40 -23.28
CA PHE A 460 4.47 10.82 -23.16
C PHE A 460 3.35 11.62 -22.48
N SER A 461 3.68 12.83 -21.99
CA SER A 461 2.66 13.81 -21.60
C SER A 461 2.12 14.58 -22.79
N LEU A 462 0.85 15.00 -22.74
CA LEU A 462 0.26 15.89 -23.74
C LEU A 462 1.03 17.21 -23.86
N SER A 463 1.53 17.74 -22.74
CA SER A 463 2.37 18.93 -22.70
C SER A 463 3.69 18.76 -23.46
N ASN A 464 4.31 17.57 -23.42
CA ASN A 464 5.50 17.25 -24.20
C ASN A 464 5.15 17.11 -25.69
N LEU A 465 4.08 16.39 -26.04
CA LEU A 465 3.62 16.31 -27.43
C LEU A 465 3.35 17.70 -28.03
N VAL A 466 2.62 18.56 -27.34
CA VAL A 466 2.31 19.92 -27.80
C VAL A 466 3.56 20.80 -27.91
N SER A 467 4.52 20.69 -26.98
CA SER A 467 5.76 21.46 -27.04
C SER A 467 6.69 20.98 -28.17
N GLN A 468 6.76 19.68 -28.45
CA GLN A 468 7.46 19.15 -29.63
C GLN A 468 6.79 19.61 -30.93
N LEU A 469 5.45 19.65 -30.96
CA LEU A 469 4.71 20.06 -32.15
C LEU A 469 4.84 21.56 -32.50
N ASN A 470 5.31 22.39 -31.56
CA ASN A 470 5.78 23.78 -31.71
C ASN A 470 5.37 24.47 -33.03
N TYR A 471 4.15 25.01 -33.03
CA TYR A 471 3.69 25.99 -34.01
C TYR A 471 4.47 27.31 -33.81
N PRO A 472 4.84 28.07 -34.86
CA PRO A 472 5.81 29.17 -34.80
C PRO A 472 5.41 30.43 -33.99
N ASN A 473 4.39 30.39 -33.12
CA ASN A 473 3.92 31.52 -32.32
C ASN A 473 3.82 31.27 -30.81
N SER A 474 4.04 30.05 -30.30
CA SER A 474 4.05 29.80 -28.85
C SER A 474 5.47 29.85 -28.28
N ARG A 475 5.75 30.90 -27.50
CA ARG A 475 7.00 31.03 -26.73
C ARG A 475 6.99 30.11 -25.50
N VAL A 476 7.15 28.81 -25.73
CA VAL A 476 7.63 27.90 -24.67
C VAL A 476 9.16 28.00 -24.66
N PRO A 477 9.83 28.25 -23.52
CA PRO A 477 11.28 28.27 -23.49
C PRO A 477 11.81 26.88 -23.81
N SER A 478 12.51 26.74 -24.93
CA SER A 478 13.33 25.57 -25.21
C SER A 478 14.38 25.47 -24.11
N LEU A 479 14.32 24.43 -23.28
CA LEU A 479 15.38 24.06 -22.36
C LEU A 479 16.57 23.51 -23.16
N THR A 480 17.31 24.41 -23.80
CA THR A 480 18.70 24.14 -24.17
C THR A 480 19.45 23.86 -22.87
N VAL A 481 19.81 22.60 -22.65
CA VAL A 481 20.80 22.22 -21.65
C VAL A 481 22.13 22.79 -22.13
N ILE A 482 22.50 23.94 -21.57
CA ILE A 482 23.79 24.58 -21.84
C ILE A 482 24.82 23.84 -20.98
N GLU A 483 25.55 22.90 -21.59
CA GLU A 483 26.73 22.27 -20.98
C GLU A 483 27.94 23.22 -21.00
N GLU A 484 27.76 24.46 -20.53
CA GLU A 484 28.89 25.32 -20.16
C GLU A 484 29.27 25.01 -18.70
N PRO A 485 30.56 24.82 -18.39
CA PRO A 485 30.99 24.62 -17.01
C PRO A 485 30.64 25.85 -16.17
N LEU A 486 30.02 25.63 -15.01
CA LEU A 486 29.57 26.67 -14.08
C LEU A 486 30.76 27.48 -13.53
N THR A 487 31.17 28.52 -14.25
CA THR A 487 32.23 29.45 -13.81
C THR A 487 31.67 30.43 -12.77
N LEU A 488 31.54 29.98 -11.54
CA LEU A 488 31.17 30.81 -10.39
C LEU A 488 32.34 31.71 -9.99
N SER A 489 32.07 33.01 -9.83
CA SER A 489 33.11 34.00 -9.51
C SER A 489 33.53 34.03 -8.03
N ASN A 490 32.76 33.40 -7.14
CA ASN A 490 33.05 33.23 -5.72
C ASN A 490 32.75 31.77 -5.32
N PRO A 491 33.38 31.23 -4.26
CA PRO A 491 33.11 29.88 -3.80
C PRO A 491 31.66 29.69 -3.29
N ILE A 492 31.25 28.43 -3.14
CA ILE A 492 30.01 28.03 -2.45
C ILE A 492 30.32 27.73 -0.98
N LEU A 493 29.43 28.15 -0.07
CA LEU A 493 29.45 27.72 1.33
C LEU A 493 28.47 26.55 1.50
N ILE A 494 28.92 25.45 2.11
CA ILE A 494 28.07 24.33 2.51
C ILE A 494 27.99 24.33 4.04
N VAL A 495 26.78 24.26 4.59
CA VAL A 495 26.52 24.23 6.03
C VAL A 495 25.67 23.00 6.35
N ASP A 496 26.25 22.06 7.09
CA ASP A 496 25.65 20.78 7.46
C ASP A 496 26.38 20.29 8.74
N ASP A 497 25.67 19.71 9.70
CA ASP A 497 26.28 19.27 10.98
C ASP A 497 26.90 17.85 10.89
N ASN A 498 26.62 17.13 9.81
CA ASN A 498 27.14 15.80 9.51
C ASN A 498 28.42 15.89 8.65
N PRO A 499 29.59 15.47 9.18
CA PRO A 499 30.86 15.57 8.45
C PRO A 499 30.89 14.71 7.18
N VAL A 500 30.08 13.66 7.07
CA VAL A 500 30.00 12.80 5.88
C VAL A 500 29.28 13.54 4.74
N ASN A 501 28.21 14.27 5.05
CA ASN A 501 27.49 15.09 4.07
C ASN A 501 28.38 16.24 3.58
N LEU A 502 29.08 16.91 4.49
CA LEU A 502 30.07 17.94 4.15
C LEU A 502 31.15 17.41 3.20
N GLU A 503 31.77 16.27 3.52
CA GLU A 503 32.80 15.67 2.66
C GLU A 503 32.23 15.26 1.29
N PHE A 504 31.04 14.66 1.23
CA PHE A 504 30.37 14.30 -0.02
C PHE A 504 30.08 15.54 -0.90
N MET A 505 29.50 16.59 -0.32
CA MET A 505 29.16 17.82 -1.03
C MET A 505 30.41 18.57 -1.53
N LEU A 506 31.48 18.62 -0.73
CA LEU A 506 32.78 19.16 -1.15
C LEU A 506 33.35 18.39 -2.35
N ARG A 507 33.34 17.05 -2.32
CA ARG A 507 33.83 16.21 -3.43
C ARG A 507 32.98 16.33 -4.69
N LEU A 508 31.66 16.48 -4.55
CA LEU A 508 30.76 16.68 -5.68
C LEU A 508 31.04 18.03 -6.37
N LEU A 509 31.17 19.12 -5.60
CA LEU A 509 31.51 20.44 -6.15
C LEU A 509 32.94 20.49 -6.72
N GLU A 510 33.92 19.86 -6.06
CA GLU A 510 35.29 19.70 -6.59
C GLU A 510 35.28 18.97 -7.95
N GLY A 511 34.48 17.91 -8.09
CA GLY A 511 34.28 17.18 -9.35
C GLY A 511 33.62 18.00 -10.46
N LEU A 512 32.85 19.05 -10.11
CA LEU A 512 32.29 20.05 -11.03
C LEU A 512 33.24 21.25 -11.27
N GLY A 513 34.42 21.26 -10.67
CA GLY A 513 35.39 22.38 -10.75
C GLY A 513 35.00 23.62 -9.95
N ILE A 514 34.04 23.50 -9.01
CA ILE A 514 33.54 24.59 -8.19
C ILE A 514 34.28 24.66 -6.87
N GLU A 515 34.91 25.80 -6.57
CA GLU A 515 35.52 26.06 -5.26
C GLU A 515 34.43 26.11 -4.17
N SER A 516 34.63 25.37 -3.08
CA SER A 516 33.65 25.23 -2.01
C SER A 516 34.30 25.14 -0.64
N ILE A 517 33.60 25.66 0.38
CA ILE A 517 34.04 25.70 1.77
C ILE A 517 32.92 25.12 2.64
N ALA A 518 33.29 24.28 3.60
CA ALA A 518 32.37 23.68 4.56
C ALA A 518 32.31 24.47 5.87
N ALA A 519 31.16 24.39 6.54
CA ALA A 519 30.95 24.81 7.91
C ALA A 519 30.10 23.77 8.65
N SER A 520 30.57 23.33 9.81
CA SER A 520 29.92 22.32 10.68
C SER A 520 28.76 22.86 11.52
N SER A 521 28.47 24.16 11.41
CA SER A 521 27.40 24.82 12.16
C SER A 521 27.07 26.20 11.60
N GLY A 522 25.87 26.71 11.89
CA GLY A 522 25.48 28.09 11.56
C GLY A 522 26.40 29.16 12.18
N VAL A 523 27.04 28.89 13.32
CA VAL A 523 28.01 29.82 13.93
C VAL A 523 29.29 29.93 13.10
N GLU A 524 29.79 28.79 12.63
CA GLU A 524 30.94 28.72 11.74
C GLU A 524 30.59 29.35 10.37
N ALA A 525 29.42 29.04 9.81
CA ALA A 525 28.92 29.64 8.58
C ALA A 525 28.90 31.18 8.65
N ILE A 526 28.34 31.75 9.73
CA ILE A 526 28.35 33.22 9.97
C ILE A 526 29.79 33.75 10.07
N ALA A 527 30.73 33.00 10.65
CA ALA A 527 32.13 33.38 10.72
C ALA A 527 32.82 33.35 9.34
N HIS A 528 32.41 32.48 8.42
CA HIS A 528 32.86 32.46 7.03
C HIS A 528 32.25 33.59 6.19
N ILE A 529 30.93 33.82 6.28
CA ILE A 529 30.21 34.90 5.57
C ILE A 529 30.74 36.29 5.96
N ARG A 530 31.23 36.45 7.21
CA ARG A 530 31.88 37.69 7.66
C ARG A 530 33.29 37.91 7.10
N LYS A 531 33.95 36.88 6.55
CA LYS A 531 35.32 36.94 6.01
C LYS A 531 35.34 37.12 4.49
N GLN A 532 34.36 36.56 3.78
CA GLN A 532 34.30 36.59 2.32
C GLN A 532 32.86 36.45 1.80
N VAL A 533 32.67 36.82 0.53
CA VAL A 533 31.40 36.66 -0.20
C VAL A 533 31.37 35.27 -0.84
N PHE A 534 30.19 34.66 -0.86
CA PHE A 534 29.93 33.37 -1.51
C PHE A 534 28.92 33.54 -2.64
N SER A 535 29.00 32.71 -3.68
CA SER A 535 28.01 32.73 -4.78
C SER A 535 26.67 32.14 -4.32
N PHE A 536 26.74 31.05 -3.58
CA PHE A 536 25.59 30.34 -3.00
C PHE A 536 25.95 29.83 -1.61
N ILE A 537 24.93 29.61 -0.79
CA ILE A 537 25.03 28.97 0.51
C ILE A 537 24.03 27.82 0.51
N PHE A 538 24.53 26.58 0.58
CA PHE A 538 23.71 25.42 0.90
C PHE A 538 23.64 25.27 2.40
N LEU A 539 22.43 25.03 2.93
CA LEU A 539 22.14 24.98 4.36
C LEU A 539 21.14 23.85 4.59
N ASP A 540 21.47 22.96 5.53
CA ASP A 540 20.56 21.96 6.13
C ASP A 540 19.60 22.62 7.14
#